data_AF-A0A945NFR9-F1
#
_entry.id   AF-A0A945NFR9-F1
#
_cell.length_a   1.000
_cell.length_b   1.000
_cell.length_c   1.000
_cell.angle_alpha   90.00
_cell.angle_beta   90.00
_cell.angle_gamma   90.00
#
_symmetry.space_group_name_H-M   'P 1'
#
loop_
_entity.id
_entity.type
_entity.pdbx_description
1 polymer ?
#
loop_
_entity_poly.entity_id
_entity_poly.type
_entity_poly.pdbx_seq_one_letter_code
_entity_poly.pdbx_strand_id
1 'polypeptide(L)'
;PPRGGALVTARSVIRLSSGGLAEGKGYTGKQIAWGQANNIFLDRTVDAAVRPATNPASWMPIIMSAGKVNMVSVPKKLFEGKAWTKYSRAPGNVPVLFPVSELAHYGPNVRVISDDNMFRSVANAGGAAVNKNMDKKLAKALTAAFIKNIPDLYKKTAFAKTSQFGNVDDKNFNFCKAGIKFHPGAVEAWEEAGHKIIACAKP
;
A
#
# COMPACT_ATOMS: atom_id res chain seq x y z
N PRO A 1 4.28 11.83 -6.10
CA PRO A 1 5.27 10.72 -6.04
C PRO A 1 6.39 10.89 -7.08
N PRO A 2 7.58 10.29 -6.91
CA PRO A 2 8.60 10.19 -7.96
C PRO A 2 8.07 9.39 -9.16
N ARG A 3 8.73 9.51 -10.32
CA ARG A 3 8.39 8.74 -11.52
C ARG A 3 8.44 7.24 -11.24
N GLY A 4 7.41 6.51 -11.66
CA GLY A 4 7.29 5.06 -11.46
C GLY A 4 5.86 4.65 -11.08
N GLY A 5 5.72 3.41 -10.58
CA GLY A 5 4.42 2.82 -10.26
C GLY A 5 3.58 3.66 -9.29
N ALA A 6 4.19 4.24 -8.26
CA ALA A 6 3.48 5.07 -7.28
C ALA A 6 2.86 6.33 -7.91
N LEU A 7 3.51 6.95 -8.90
CA LEU A 7 2.94 8.10 -9.62
C LEU A 7 1.75 7.68 -10.48
N VAL A 8 1.86 6.54 -11.17
CA VAL A 8 0.76 5.99 -11.97
C VAL A 8 -0.43 5.69 -11.06
N THR A 9 -0.21 5.00 -9.93
CA THR A 9 -1.23 4.73 -8.92
C THR A 9 -1.89 6.02 -8.44
N ALA A 10 -1.12 7.02 -8.02
CA ALA A 10 -1.67 8.27 -7.51
C ALA A 10 -2.58 8.98 -8.54
N ARG A 11 -2.13 9.07 -9.80
CA ARG A 11 -2.95 9.65 -10.88
C ARG A 11 -4.21 8.84 -11.15
N SER A 12 -4.13 7.50 -11.13
CA SER A 12 -5.30 6.63 -11.27
C SER A 12 -6.29 6.81 -10.12
N VAL A 13 -5.82 6.85 -8.88
CA VAL A 13 -6.67 7.09 -7.70
C VAL A 13 -7.36 8.44 -7.81
N ILE A 14 -6.64 9.53 -8.10
CA ILE A 14 -7.24 10.87 -8.28
C ILE A 14 -8.33 10.84 -9.34
N ARG A 15 -8.03 10.31 -10.53
CA ARG A 15 -8.98 10.28 -11.64
C ARG A 15 -10.23 9.47 -11.30
N LEU A 16 -10.06 8.29 -10.73
CA LEU A 16 -11.17 7.39 -10.43
C LEU A 16 -11.99 7.86 -9.23
N SER A 17 -11.37 8.44 -8.20
CA SER A 17 -12.06 8.95 -7.00
C SER A 17 -12.78 10.27 -7.19
N SER A 18 -12.38 11.05 -8.18
CA SER A 18 -13.02 12.33 -8.51
C SER A 18 -14.04 12.22 -9.64
N GLY A 19 -14.13 11.07 -10.30
CA GLY A 19 -14.95 10.89 -11.49
C GLY A 19 -14.34 11.47 -12.77
N GLY A 20 -13.12 12.00 -12.76
CA GLY A 20 -12.46 12.41 -14.00
C GLY A 20 -11.29 13.39 -13.93
N LEU A 21 -10.89 13.90 -12.76
CA LEU A 21 -9.78 14.85 -12.67
C LEU A 21 -8.49 14.26 -13.26
N ALA A 22 -7.78 15.07 -14.04
CA ALA A 22 -6.51 14.72 -14.65
C ALA A 22 -5.50 15.85 -14.47
N GLU A 23 -4.22 15.54 -14.53
CA GLU A 23 -3.18 16.56 -14.47
C GLU A 23 -3.29 17.49 -15.68
N GLY A 24 -3.27 18.81 -15.44
CA GLY A 24 -3.57 19.82 -16.46
C GLY A 24 -5.06 19.96 -16.79
N LYS A 25 -5.93 19.15 -16.18
CA LYS A 25 -7.40 19.16 -16.32
C LYS A 25 -8.07 18.97 -14.97
N GLY A 26 -8.10 20.05 -14.19
CA GLY A 26 -8.73 20.09 -12.87
C GLY A 26 -7.77 19.96 -11.69
N TYR A 27 -6.47 19.71 -11.92
CA TYR A 27 -5.41 20.01 -10.96
C TYR A 27 -4.05 20.20 -11.66
N THR A 28 -3.15 20.92 -10.99
CA THR A 28 -1.74 21.02 -11.36
C THR A 28 -0.93 20.02 -10.52
N GLY A 29 -0.24 19.08 -11.17
CA GLY A 29 0.57 18.08 -10.49
C GLY A 29 1.95 18.61 -10.15
N LYS A 30 2.42 18.35 -8.92
CA LYS A 30 3.85 18.45 -8.58
C LYS A 30 4.43 17.06 -8.32
N GLN A 31 5.35 16.66 -9.19
CA GLN A 31 6.15 15.45 -9.03
C GLN A 31 7.40 15.77 -8.23
N ILE A 32 7.69 15.00 -7.18
CA ILE A 32 8.83 15.26 -6.28
C ILE A 32 9.40 13.96 -5.70
N ALA A 33 10.69 14.00 -5.34
CA ALA A 33 11.36 12.94 -4.60
C ALA A 33 10.73 12.75 -3.20
N TRP A 34 10.71 11.51 -2.68
CA TRP A 34 10.07 11.22 -1.39
C TRP A 34 10.65 12.03 -0.23
N GLY A 35 11.97 12.18 -0.16
CA GLY A 35 12.63 12.93 0.92
C GLY A 35 12.26 14.42 0.94
N GLN A 36 11.90 14.99 -0.21
CA GLN A 36 11.51 16.40 -0.34
C GLN A 36 9.99 16.60 -0.27
N ALA A 37 9.20 15.53 -0.35
CA ALA A 37 7.74 15.61 -0.48
C ALA A 37 7.03 16.21 0.75
N ASN A 38 7.62 16.09 1.95
CA ASN A 38 7.00 16.64 3.15
C ASN A 38 7.12 18.17 3.20
N ASN A 39 8.24 18.74 2.75
CA ASN A 39 8.49 20.18 2.82
C ASN A 39 7.47 20.96 1.99
N ILE A 40 7.13 20.47 0.80
CA ILE A 40 6.16 21.14 -0.08
C ILE A 40 4.72 21.14 0.47
N PHE A 41 4.44 20.30 1.46
CA PHE A 41 3.17 20.34 2.19
C PHE A 41 3.25 21.34 3.34
N LEU A 42 4.38 21.36 4.07
CA LEU A 42 4.62 22.28 5.18
C LEU A 42 4.64 23.74 4.73
N ASP A 43 5.28 24.04 3.60
CA ASP A 43 5.37 25.37 3.01
C ASP A 43 4.14 25.76 2.18
N ARG A 44 3.15 24.85 2.09
CA ARG A 44 1.90 25.01 1.33
C ARG A 44 2.07 25.22 -0.17
N THR A 45 3.19 24.76 -0.74
CA THR A 45 3.40 24.70 -2.19
C THR A 45 2.39 23.77 -2.88
N VAL A 46 1.81 22.82 -2.17
CA VAL A 46 0.69 21.98 -2.64
C VAL A 46 -0.45 21.95 -1.63
N ASP A 47 -1.69 21.87 -2.12
CA ASP A 47 -2.89 21.81 -1.26
C ASP A 47 -3.25 20.38 -0.83
N ALA A 48 -2.82 19.38 -1.60
CA ALA A 48 -3.17 17.98 -1.40
C ALA A 48 -2.06 17.03 -1.86
N ALA A 49 -2.04 15.84 -1.27
CA ALA A 49 -1.11 14.78 -1.64
C ALA A 49 -1.84 13.45 -1.79
N VAL A 50 -1.57 12.73 -2.88
CA VAL A 50 -1.90 11.31 -3.02
C VAL A 50 -0.59 10.54 -3.07
N ARG A 51 -0.36 9.74 -2.02
CA ARG A 51 0.87 8.98 -1.82
C ARG A 51 0.57 7.62 -1.19
N PRO A 52 1.37 6.58 -1.48
CA PRO A 52 1.33 5.34 -0.72
C PRO A 52 1.59 5.62 0.76
N ALA A 53 0.90 4.87 1.61
CA ALA A 53 0.91 5.03 3.04
C ALA A 53 0.90 3.65 3.70
N THR A 54 1.63 3.54 4.81
CA THR A 54 1.37 2.54 5.85
C THR A 54 0.32 3.09 6.82
N ASN A 55 -0.20 2.28 7.74
CA ASN A 55 -1.10 2.74 8.79
C ASN A 55 -0.60 2.30 10.19
N PRO A 56 -0.08 3.20 11.04
CA PRO A 56 0.09 4.63 10.83
C PRO A 56 1.12 4.97 9.73
N ALA A 57 0.95 6.13 9.11
CA ALA A 57 1.90 6.68 8.15
C ALA A 57 2.96 7.53 8.88
N SER A 58 4.24 7.21 8.66
CA SER A 58 5.37 7.88 9.34
C SER A 58 5.47 9.38 9.07
N TRP A 59 4.84 9.87 8.01
CA TRP A 59 4.87 11.25 7.55
C TRP A 59 3.64 12.06 7.94
N MET A 60 2.57 11.42 8.43
CA MET A 60 1.37 12.13 8.88
C MET A 60 1.68 13.08 10.05
N PRO A 61 2.47 12.72 11.07
CA PRO A 61 2.84 13.65 12.14
C PRO A 61 3.53 14.92 11.63
N ILE A 62 4.38 14.80 10.61
CA ILE A 62 5.07 15.94 9.99
C ILE A 62 4.03 16.87 9.34
N ILE A 63 3.13 16.31 8.53
CA ILE A 63 2.08 17.10 7.88
C ILE A 63 1.15 17.76 8.92
N MET A 64 0.79 17.05 9.98
CA MET A 64 -0.04 17.57 11.06
C MET A 64 0.62 18.68 11.89
N SER A 65 1.95 18.78 11.89
CA SER A 65 2.64 19.87 12.60
C SER A 65 2.42 21.24 11.93
N ALA A 66 2.04 21.25 10.65
CA ALA A 66 1.65 22.48 9.94
C ALA A 66 0.17 22.85 10.13
N GLY A 67 -0.63 22.00 10.78
CA GLY A 67 -2.03 22.29 11.11
C GLY A 67 -2.96 21.10 10.89
N LYS A 68 -4.27 21.41 10.86
CA LYS A 68 -5.32 20.41 10.66
C LYS A 68 -5.32 19.89 9.23
N VAL A 69 -5.50 18.60 9.05
CA VAL A 69 -5.44 17.93 7.75
C VAL A 69 -6.69 17.10 7.50
N ASN A 70 -7.10 17.04 6.23
CA ASN A 70 -8.19 16.17 5.80
C ASN A 70 -7.61 14.89 5.17
N MET A 71 -8.05 13.73 5.64
CA MET A 71 -7.85 12.45 4.93
C MET A 71 -9.11 12.13 4.14
N VAL A 72 -8.99 11.97 2.83
CA VAL A 72 -10.15 11.79 1.94
C VAL A 72 -10.28 10.33 1.53
N SER A 73 -11.39 9.70 1.91
CA SER A 73 -11.78 8.37 1.45
C SER A 73 -12.26 8.40 0.00
N VAL A 74 -12.10 7.31 -0.75
CA VAL A 74 -12.77 7.18 -2.05
C VAL A 74 -14.30 7.13 -1.84
N PRO A 75 -15.10 7.96 -2.54
CA PRO A 75 -16.56 7.91 -2.43
C PRO A 75 -17.10 6.52 -2.75
N LYS A 76 -18.02 6.01 -1.93
CA LYS A 76 -18.59 4.65 -2.05
C LYS A 76 -19.11 4.37 -3.46
N LYS A 77 -19.93 5.29 -3.99
CA LYS A 77 -20.53 5.18 -5.32
C LYS A 77 -19.48 4.95 -6.41
N LEU A 78 -18.32 5.61 -6.31
CA LEU A 78 -17.24 5.46 -7.28
C LEU A 78 -16.45 4.17 -7.02
N PHE A 79 -16.15 3.87 -5.77
CA PHE A 79 -15.39 2.68 -5.36
C PHE A 79 -16.08 1.36 -5.77
N GLU A 80 -17.39 1.27 -5.57
CA GLU A 80 -18.22 0.12 -5.96
C GLU A 80 -18.50 0.10 -7.48
N GLY A 81 -18.19 1.19 -8.18
CA GLY A 81 -18.35 1.30 -9.62
C GLY A 81 -17.42 0.38 -10.41
N LYS A 82 -17.79 0.13 -11.68
CA LYS A 82 -17.06 -0.76 -12.60
C LYS A 82 -15.58 -0.38 -12.76
N ALA A 83 -15.29 0.91 -12.85
CA ALA A 83 -13.93 1.40 -13.09
C ALA A 83 -12.99 1.13 -11.91
N TRP A 84 -13.42 1.45 -10.68
CA TRP A 84 -12.67 1.16 -9.46
C TRP A 84 -12.54 -0.35 -9.22
N THR A 85 -13.63 -1.11 -9.37
CA THR A 85 -13.59 -2.58 -9.23
C THR A 85 -12.60 -3.23 -10.19
N LYS A 86 -12.54 -2.76 -11.45
CA LYS A 86 -11.54 -3.23 -12.42
C LYS A 86 -10.12 -2.87 -11.98
N TYR A 87 -9.92 -1.64 -11.51
CA TYR A 87 -8.61 -1.12 -11.12
C TYR A 87 -8.06 -1.78 -9.85
N SER A 88 -8.87 -1.93 -8.80
CA SER A 88 -8.45 -2.51 -7.52
C SER A 88 -8.18 -4.02 -7.62
N ARG A 89 -8.71 -4.69 -8.65
CA ARG A 89 -8.44 -6.10 -8.96
C ARG A 89 -7.36 -6.31 -10.02
N ALA A 90 -6.72 -5.24 -10.51
CA ALA A 90 -5.59 -5.36 -11.43
C ALA A 90 -4.42 -6.08 -10.73
N PRO A 91 -3.52 -6.76 -11.47
CA PRO A 91 -2.34 -7.39 -10.90
C PRO A 91 -1.55 -6.41 -10.01
N GLY A 92 -1.18 -6.84 -8.80
CA GLY A 92 -0.46 -6.01 -7.83
C GLY A 92 -1.31 -4.96 -7.10
N ASN A 93 -2.61 -4.89 -7.34
CA ASN A 93 -3.54 -4.06 -6.57
C ASN A 93 -4.45 -4.93 -5.70
N VAL A 94 -4.79 -4.39 -4.53
CA VAL A 94 -5.74 -4.97 -3.58
C VAL A 94 -6.64 -3.86 -3.04
N PRO A 95 -7.98 -4.03 -3.03
CA PRO A 95 -8.87 -3.04 -2.44
C PRO A 95 -8.63 -2.91 -0.93
N VAL A 96 -8.70 -1.67 -0.42
CA VAL A 96 -8.61 -1.36 1.00
C VAL A 96 -9.95 -0.81 1.46
N LEU A 97 -10.52 -1.40 2.50
CA LEU A 97 -11.78 -1.00 3.11
C LEU A 97 -11.73 -1.31 4.61
N PHE A 98 -11.87 -0.29 5.46
CA PHE A 98 -11.94 -0.46 6.91
C PHE A 98 -12.70 0.70 7.58
N PRO A 99 -13.25 0.54 8.79
CA PRO A 99 -13.94 1.61 9.51
C PRO A 99 -13.05 2.83 9.79
N VAL A 100 -13.60 4.03 9.66
CA VAL A 100 -12.88 5.29 9.96
C VAL A 100 -12.35 5.33 11.39
N SER A 101 -13.00 4.63 12.34
CA SER A 101 -12.54 4.51 13.72
C SER A 101 -11.13 3.91 13.86
N GLU A 102 -10.66 3.11 12.90
CA GLU A 102 -9.28 2.59 12.91
C GLU A 102 -8.23 3.70 12.69
N LEU A 103 -8.63 4.88 12.21
CA LEU A 103 -7.79 6.07 12.04
C LEU A 103 -7.79 6.99 13.26
N ALA A 104 -8.49 6.63 14.35
CA ALA A 104 -8.58 7.46 15.56
C ALA A 104 -7.21 7.78 16.19
N HIS A 105 -6.21 6.91 15.97
CA HIS A 105 -4.85 7.10 16.46
C HIS A 105 -4.14 8.34 15.88
N TYR A 106 -4.65 8.95 14.80
CA TYR A 106 -4.12 10.23 14.31
C TYR A 106 -4.58 11.45 15.13
N GLY A 107 -5.59 11.28 16.00
CA GLY A 107 -6.04 12.32 16.91
C GLY A 107 -6.84 13.46 16.25
N PRO A 108 -7.14 14.53 17.00
CA PRO A 108 -8.14 15.54 16.62
C PRO A 108 -7.72 16.47 15.48
N ASN A 109 -6.45 16.45 15.08
CA ASN A 109 -5.94 17.25 13.98
C ASN A 109 -6.20 16.60 12.60
N VAL A 110 -6.70 15.36 12.57
CA VAL A 110 -7.12 14.69 11.34
C VAL A 110 -8.63 14.61 11.28
N ARG A 111 -9.20 15.18 10.22
CA ARG A 111 -10.59 14.94 9.85
C ARG A 111 -10.61 13.95 8.69
N VAL A 112 -11.32 12.84 8.86
CA VAL A 112 -11.55 11.87 7.78
C VAL A 112 -12.83 12.24 7.04
N ILE A 113 -12.75 12.45 5.74
CA ILE A 113 -13.89 12.70 4.84
C ILE A 113 -14.31 11.35 4.25
N SER A 114 -15.50 10.90 4.63
CA SER A 114 -16.13 9.66 4.17
C SER A 114 -17.64 9.86 4.09
N ASP A 115 -18.31 9.16 3.17
CA ASP A 115 -19.76 9.20 2.96
C ASP A 115 -20.53 8.20 3.85
N ASP A 116 -19.86 7.21 4.45
CA ASP A 116 -20.53 6.17 5.26
C ASP A 116 -19.66 5.61 6.41
N ASN A 117 -18.77 6.44 6.97
CA ASN A 117 -17.84 6.05 8.05
C ASN A 117 -16.88 4.90 7.70
N MET A 118 -16.68 4.60 6.41
CA MET A 118 -15.64 3.69 5.93
C MET A 118 -14.54 4.44 5.19
N PHE A 119 -13.29 4.04 5.42
CA PHE A 119 -12.16 4.47 4.63
C PHE A 119 -11.91 3.49 3.48
N ARG A 120 -11.83 4.00 2.26
CA ARG A 120 -11.66 3.25 1.02
C ARG A 120 -10.44 3.72 0.27
N SER A 121 -9.66 2.78 -0.27
CA SER A 121 -8.51 3.06 -1.14
C SER A 121 -8.07 1.78 -1.87
N VAL A 122 -6.87 1.81 -2.45
CA VAL A 122 -6.17 0.65 -2.98
C VAL A 122 -4.79 0.53 -2.31
N ALA A 123 -4.37 -0.69 -2.04
CA ALA A 123 -3.00 -1.02 -1.68
C ALA A 123 -2.30 -1.62 -2.89
N ASN A 124 -1.01 -1.30 -3.04
CA ASN A 124 -0.14 -2.06 -3.94
C ASN A 124 0.46 -3.23 -3.15
N ALA A 125 0.26 -4.44 -3.65
CA ALA A 125 0.91 -5.63 -3.13
C ALA A 125 2.41 -5.57 -3.48
N GLY A 126 3.26 -5.85 -2.51
CA GLY A 126 4.70 -5.85 -2.66
C GLY A 126 5.35 -6.91 -1.80
N GLY A 127 6.59 -7.24 -2.13
CA GLY A 127 7.40 -8.21 -1.41
C GLY A 127 8.86 -8.10 -1.82
N ALA A 128 9.73 -8.74 -1.05
CA ALA A 128 11.13 -8.89 -1.44
C ALA A 128 11.21 -9.84 -2.65
N ALA A 129 11.82 -9.36 -3.74
CA ALA A 129 12.07 -10.15 -4.93
C ALA A 129 13.57 -10.46 -5.03
N VAL A 130 13.88 -11.64 -5.56
CA VAL A 130 15.25 -12.08 -5.87
C VAL A 130 15.32 -12.49 -7.33
N ASN A 131 16.53 -12.54 -7.88
CA ASN A 131 16.73 -13.12 -9.20
C ASN A 131 16.35 -14.62 -9.16
N LYS A 132 15.70 -15.13 -10.21
CA LYS A 132 15.30 -16.55 -10.31
C LYS A 132 16.47 -17.54 -10.23
N ASN A 133 17.69 -17.08 -10.51
CA ASN A 133 18.92 -17.86 -10.46
C ASN A 133 19.68 -17.72 -9.13
N MET A 134 19.08 -17.07 -8.11
CA MET A 134 19.67 -17.05 -6.78
C MET A 134 19.83 -18.50 -6.27
N ASP A 135 20.94 -18.78 -5.59
CA ASP A 135 21.13 -20.09 -4.99
C ASP A 135 19.95 -20.47 -4.05
N LYS A 136 19.49 -21.71 -4.17
CA LYS A 136 18.33 -22.21 -3.41
C LYS A 136 18.57 -22.10 -1.90
N LYS A 137 19.76 -22.46 -1.42
CA LYS A 137 20.11 -22.43 0.00
C LYS A 137 20.14 -20.99 0.51
N LEU A 138 20.70 -20.05 -0.27
CA LEU A 138 20.68 -18.63 0.07
C LEU A 138 19.26 -18.06 0.16
N ALA A 139 18.42 -18.31 -0.85
CA ALA A 139 17.04 -17.83 -0.85
C ALA A 139 16.23 -18.40 0.32
N LYS A 140 16.44 -19.68 0.65
CA LYS A 140 15.85 -20.33 1.83
C LYS A 140 16.32 -19.63 3.11
N ALA A 141 17.62 -19.43 3.27
CA ALA A 141 18.19 -18.79 4.45
C ALA A 141 17.66 -17.36 4.66
N LEU A 142 17.58 -16.55 3.61
CA LEU A 142 17.01 -15.19 3.67
C LEU A 142 15.53 -15.22 4.05
N THR A 143 14.75 -16.12 3.46
CA THR A 143 13.31 -16.25 3.76
C THR A 143 13.09 -16.74 5.19
N ALA A 144 13.81 -17.77 5.63
CA ALA A 144 13.73 -18.28 7.00
C ALA A 144 14.15 -17.24 8.03
N ALA A 145 15.21 -16.46 7.75
CA ALA A 145 15.62 -15.35 8.59
C ALA A 145 14.53 -14.28 8.69
N PHE A 146 13.86 -13.93 7.57
CA PHE A 146 12.72 -13.03 7.61
C PHE A 146 11.59 -13.58 8.48
N ILE A 147 11.15 -14.83 8.24
CA ILE A 147 10.07 -15.49 9.00
C ILE A 147 10.36 -15.47 10.51
N LYS A 148 11.57 -15.88 10.91
CA LYS A 148 12.00 -15.93 12.31
C LYS A 148 11.87 -14.57 13.01
N ASN A 149 12.09 -13.47 12.30
CA ASN A 149 12.14 -12.12 12.86
C ASN A 149 10.82 -11.34 12.73
N ILE A 150 9.76 -11.92 12.15
CA ILE A 150 8.44 -11.30 12.06
C ILE A 150 7.91 -10.85 13.44
N PRO A 151 8.02 -11.65 14.53
CA PRO A 151 7.57 -11.20 15.85
C PRO A 151 8.26 -9.92 16.32
N ASP A 152 9.56 -9.78 16.04
CA ASP A 152 10.32 -8.59 16.41
C ASP A 152 9.95 -7.38 15.54
N LEU A 153 9.63 -7.61 14.26
CA LEU A 153 9.07 -6.57 13.40
C LEU A 153 7.75 -6.03 13.96
N TYR A 154 6.83 -6.91 14.38
CA TYR A 154 5.56 -6.48 14.98
C TYR A 154 5.71 -5.73 16.30
N LYS A 155 6.76 -6.02 17.07
CA LYS A 155 7.09 -5.28 18.31
C LYS A 155 7.65 -3.89 18.03
N LYS A 156 8.51 -3.75 17.02
CA LYS A 156 9.28 -2.52 16.76
C LYS A 156 8.57 -1.54 15.83
N THR A 157 7.61 -2.02 15.04
CA THR A 157 7.04 -1.24 13.93
C THR A 157 5.52 -1.18 14.04
N ALA A 158 4.99 -0.01 14.41
CA ALA A 158 3.56 0.19 14.62
C ALA A 158 2.71 -0.21 13.41
N PHE A 159 3.16 0.13 12.19
CA PHE A 159 2.41 -0.16 10.96
C PHE A 159 2.48 -1.63 10.50
N ALA A 160 3.39 -2.43 11.08
CA ALA A 160 3.52 -3.82 10.68
C ALA A 160 2.20 -4.58 10.90
N LYS A 161 1.46 -4.21 11.94
CA LYS A 161 0.15 -4.80 12.31
C LYS A 161 -0.94 -4.61 11.27
N THR A 162 -0.88 -3.53 10.48
CA THR A 162 -1.84 -3.29 9.38
C THR A 162 -1.28 -3.72 8.03
N SER A 163 -0.14 -4.39 8.02
CA SER A 163 0.55 -4.88 6.83
C SER A 163 0.49 -6.41 6.79
N GLN A 164 0.73 -6.98 5.60
CA GLN A 164 0.60 -8.42 5.35
C GLN A 164 1.93 -9.19 5.57
N PHE A 165 2.81 -8.73 6.46
CA PHE A 165 4.04 -9.46 6.77
C PHE A 165 3.69 -10.84 7.33
N GLY A 166 4.37 -11.90 6.90
CA GLY A 166 4.04 -13.27 7.33
C GLY A 166 2.86 -13.91 6.61
N ASN A 167 2.21 -13.19 5.70
CA ASN A 167 1.09 -13.71 4.92
C ASN A 167 1.57 -14.19 3.55
N VAL A 168 1.08 -15.34 3.10
CA VAL A 168 1.38 -15.92 1.77
C VAL A 168 0.11 -16.26 0.98
N ASP A 169 -1.05 -15.79 1.44
CA ASP A 169 -2.33 -16.04 0.78
C ASP A 169 -2.50 -15.10 -0.42
N ASP A 170 -2.67 -15.67 -1.61
CA ASP A 170 -2.83 -14.92 -2.86
C ASP A 170 -3.95 -13.88 -2.78
N LYS A 171 -5.01 -14.11 -2.01
CA LYS A 171 -6.11 -13.13 -1.87
C LYS A 171 -5.63 -11.76 -1.36
N ASN A 172 -4.52 -11.72 -0.63
CA ASN A 172 -3.96 -10.51 -0.03
C ASN A 172 -2.93 -9.81 -0.92
N PHE A 173 -2.50 -10.43 -2.03
CA PHE A 173 -1.40 -9.92 -2.86
C PHE A 173 -1.65 -10.00 -4.37
N ASN A 174 -2.56 -10.87 -4.82
CA ASN A 174 -2.92 -11.08 -6.22
C ASN A 174 -1.71 -11.46 -7.10
N PHE A 175 -0.74 -12.20 -6.53
CA PHE A 175 0.49 -12.58 -7.21
C PHE A 175 0.27 -13.67 -8.26
N CYS A 176 -0.71 -14.56 -8.10
CA CYS A 176 -1.02 -15.59 -9.09
C CYS A 176 -1.56 -14.95 -10.37
N LYS A 177 -2.44 -13.96 -10.23
CA LYS A 177 -2.92 -13.17 -11.38
C LYS A 177 -1.79 -12.36 -12.05
N ALA A 178 -0.79 -11.96 -11.27
CA ALA A 178 0.40 -11.27 -11.77
C ALA A 178 1.45 -12.22 -12.40
N GLY A 179 1.25 -13.54 -12.32
CA GLY A 179 2.23 -14.53 -12.79
C GLY A 179 3.53 -14.54 -11.96
N ILE A 180 3.49 -14.03 -10.73
CA ILE A 180 4.65 -14.00 -9.83
C ILE A 180 4.74 -15.34 -9.10
N LYS A 181 5.94 -15.93 -9.14
CA LYS A 181 6.27 -17.19 -8.49
C LYS A 181 7.26 -16.98 -7.33
N PHE A 182 7.13 -17.80 -6.31
CA PHE A 182 8.08 -17.86 -5.21
C PHE A 182 9.33 -18.60 -5.67
N HIS A 183 10.48 -18.20 -5.15
CA HIS A 183 11.72 -18.94 -5.34
C HIS A 183 11.63 -20.33 -4.68
N PRO A 184 12.20 -21.42 -5.25
CA PRO A 184 12.13 -22.76 -4.63
C PRO A 184 12.59 -22.78 -3.17
N GLY A 185 13.67 -22.05 -2.84
CA GLY A 185 14.14 -21.92 -1.46
C GLY A 185 13.18 -21.16 -0.55
N ALA A 186 12.45 -20.17 -1.07
CA ALA A 186 11.43 -19.46 -0.31
C ALA A 186 10.20 -20.35 -0.05
N VAL A 187 9.78 -21.15 -1.04
CA VAL A 187 8.70 -22.14 -0.87
C VAL A 187 9.04 -23.10 0.28
N GLU A 188 10.24 -23.66 0.27
CA GLU A 188 10.70 -24.58 1.32
C GLU A 188 10.69 -23.93 2.70
N ALA A 189 11.20 -22.69 2.83
CA ALA A 189 11.21 -21.97 4.11
C ALA A 189 9.79 -21.68 4.64
N TRP A 190 8.85 -21.30 3.77
CA TRP A 190 7.47 -21.06 4.18
C TRP A 190 6.75 -22.36 4.58
N GLU A 191 6.95 -23.44 3.84
CA GLU A 191 6.36 -24.76 4.14
C GLU A 191 6.90 -25.35 5.43
N GLU A 192 8.21 -25.23 5.69
CA GLU A 192 8.81 -25.61 6.98
C GLU A 192 8.28 -24.77 8.15
N ALA A 193 7.92 -23.51 7.91
CA ALA A 193 7.27 -22.64 8.88
C ALA A 193 5.75 -22.90 9.02
N GLY A 194 5.21 -23.94 8.37
CA GLY A 194 3.81 -24.35 8.48
C GLY A 194 2.85 -23.62 7.54
N HIS A 195 3.35 -22.84 6.59
CA HIS A 195 2.51 -22.16 5.60
C HIS A 195 2.38 -22.97 4.31
N LYS A 196 1.17 -23.00 3.73
CA LYS A 196 0.95 -23.65 2.43
C LYS A 196 1.08 -22.65 1.29
N ILE A 197 2.05 -22.86 0.41
CA ILE A 197 2.16 -22.07 -0.84
C ILE A 197 1.21 -22.64 -1.89
N ILE A 198 0.36 -21.78 -2.45
CA ILE A 198 -0.61 -22.16 -3.49
C ILE A 198 0.11 -22.58 -4.78
N ALA A 199 -0.45 -23.57 -5.49
CA ALA A 199 0.18 -24.18 -6.68
C ALA A 199 0.54 -23.17 -7.77
N CYS A 200 -0.32 -22.16 -8.03
CA CYS A 200 -0.05 -21.13 -9.04
C CYS A 200 1.16 -20.25 -8.74
N ALA A 201 1.62 -20.22 -7.49
CA ALA A 201 2.77 -19.43 -7.04
C ALA A 201 4.04 -20.27 -6.85
N LYS A 202 3.99 -21.58 -7.10
CA LYS A 202 5.18 -22.45 -7.09
C LYS A 202 5.97 -22.31 -8.41
N PRO A 203 7.31 -22.53 -8.37
CA PRO A 203 8.21 -22.52 -9.53
C PRO A 203 7.69 -23.25 -10.75
#